data_AF-A0A535W746-F1
#
_entry.id   AF-A0A535W746-F1
#
_cell.length_a   1.000
_cell.length_b   1.000
_cell.length_c   1.000
_cell.angle_alpha   90.00
_cell.angle_beta   90.00
_cell.angle_gamma   90.00
#
_symmetry.space_group_name_H-M   'P 1'
#
loop_
_entity.id
_entity.type
_entity.pdbx_description
1 polymer ?
#
loop_
_entity_poly.entity_id
_entity_poly.type
_entity_poly.pdbx_seq_one_letter_code
_entity_poly.pdbx_strand_id
1 'polypeptide(L)'
;MRAYTQELRQQVLRAVDEGISRVEIIERFQVSRATIKRYLKQRRETGNVLPRPIPGRPPRKKAALQIGVQELLEAHPEASQRE
;
A
#
# COMPACT_ATOMS: atom_id res chain seq x y z
N MET A 1 13.02 -7.23 7.55
CA MET A 1 13.54 -5.85 7.42
C MET A 1 12.37 -4.87 7.55
N ARG A 2 12.48 -3.87 8.42
CA ARG A 2 11.42 -2.86 8.59
C ARG A 2 11.48 -1.88 7.41
N ALA A 3 10.33 -1.53 6.86
CA ALA A 3 10.29 -0.57 5.78
C ALA A 3 10.67 0.82 6.29
N TYR A 4 11.36 1.62 5.48
CA TYR A 4 11.58 3.03 5.79
C TYR A 4 10.26 3.76 6.00
N THR A 5 10.25 4.73 6.91
CA THR A 5 9.08 5.58 7.21
C THR A 5 8.61 6.32 5.96
N GLN A 6 7.33 6.65 5.91
CA GLN A 6 6.73 7.37 4.78
C GLN A 6 7.42 8.73 4.57
N GLU A 7 7.68 9.45 5.65
CA GLU A 7 8.38 10.74 5.64
C GLU A 7 9.73 10.67 4.94
N LEU A 8 10.55 9.64 5.25
CA LEU A 8 11.86 9.48 4.61
C LEU A 8 11.73 9.31 3.09
N ARG A 9 10.74 8.54 2.64
CA ARG A 9 10.52 8.32 1.19
C ARG A 9 10.13 9.61 0.49
N GLN A 10 9.26 10.39 1.13
CA GLN A 10 8.82 11.67 0.60
C GLN A 10 9.99 12.66 0.55
N GLN A 11 10.80 12.75 1.60
CA GLN A 11 11.99 13.61 1.63
C GLN A 11 13.00 13.25 0.54
N VAL A 12 13.28 11.94 0.35
CA VAL A 12 14.17 11.47 -0.72
C VAL A 12 13.64 11.86 -2.10
N LEU A 13 12.33 11.77 -2.34
CA LEU A 13 11.74 12.14 -3.63
C LEU A 13 11.73 13.65 -3.85
N ARG A 14 11.46 14.45 -2.81
CA ARG A 14 11.56 15.91 -2.89
C ARG A 14 12.97 16.34 -3.25
N ALA A 15 13.98 15.76 -2.62
CA ALA A 15 15.38 16.02 -2.96
C ALA A 15 15.69 15.68 -4.43
N VAL A 16 15.13 14.59 -4.97
CA VAL A 16 15.27 14.27 -6.40
C VAL A 16 14.55 15.30 -7.28
N ASP A 17 13.35 15.75 -6.89
CA ASP A 17 12.58 16.76 -7.63
C ASP A 17 13.24 18.15 -7.59
N GLU A 18 13.94 18.47 -6.50
CA GLU A 18 14.77 19.68 -6.33
C GLU A 18 16.07 19.62 -7.16
N GLY A 19 16.36 18.49 -7.82
CA GLY A 19 17.55 18.32 -8.65
C GLY A 19 18.82 17.95 -7.88
N ILE A 20 18.72 17.59 -6.60
CA ILE A 20 19.86 17.17 -5.78
C ILE A 20 20.47 15.90 -6.36
N SER A 21 21.81 15.85 -6.37
CA SER A 21 22.54 14.71 -6.91
C SER A 21 22.22 13.43 -6.12
N ARG A 22 22.17 12.29 -6.82
CA ARG A 22 21.88 11.00 -6.16
C ARG A 22 22.93 10.61 -5.12
N VAL A 23 24.17 11.06 -5.29
CA VAL A 23 25.27 10.80 -4.36
C VAL A 23 24.99 11.50 -3.03
N GLU A 24 24.66 12.79 -3.10
CA GLU A 24 24.34 13.60 -1.92
C GLU A 24 23.10 13.06 -1.17
N ILE A 25 22.06 12.61 -1.90
CA ILE A 25 20.88 11.99 -1.29
C ILE A 25 21.24 10.71 -0.51
N ILE A 26 22.16 9.90 -1.03
CA ILE A 26 22.61 8.67 -0.36
C ILE A 26 23.32 9.01 0.94
N GLU A 27 24.22 9.99 0.92
CA GLU A 27 24.98 10.42 2.08
C GLU A 27 24.06 11.07 3.14
N ARG A 28 23.15 11.94 2.70
CA ARG A 28 22.24 12.68 3.60
C ARG A 28 21.19 11.80 4.25
N PHE A 29 20.60 10.86 3.50
CA PHE A 29 19.49 10.03 3.99
C PHE A 29 19.92 8.60 4.33
N GLN A 30 21.19 8.23 4.13
CA GLN A 30 21.74 6.89 4.38
C GLN A 30 20.92 5.79 3.68
N VAL A 31 20.47 6.08 2.45
CA VAL A 31 19.68 5.16 1.62
C VAL A 31 20.49 4.66 0.43
N SER A 32 20.26 3.41 0.01
CA SER A 32 20.96 2.86 -1.14
C SER A 32 20.45 3.41 -2.49
N ARG A 33 21.32 3.41 -3.51
CA ARG A 33 20.95 3.73 -4.91
C ARG A 33 19.74 2.92 -5.40
N ALA A 34 19.68 1.65 -5.03
CA ALA A 34 18.57 0.76 -5.38
C ALA A 34 17.25 1.21 -4.76
N THR A 35 17.29 1.75 -3.53
CA THR A 35 16.11 2.29 -2.85
C THR A 35 15.57 3.53 -3.54
N ILE A 36 16.44 4.44 -3.95
CA ILE A 36 16.06 5.63 -4.72
C ILE A 36 15.40 5.22 -6.04
N LYS A 37 16.02 4.31 -6.80
CA LYS A 37 15.43 3.75 -8.04
C LYS A 37 14.06 3.14 -7.80
N ARG A 38 13.89 2.39 -6.71
CA ARG A 38 12.62 1.74 -6.33
C ARG A 38 11.52 2.78 -6.10
N TYR A 39 11.80 3.86 -5.36
CA TYR A 39 10.82 4.91 -5.10
C TYR A 39 10.42 5.67 -6.37
N LEU A 40 11.38 5.97 -7.25
CA LEU A 40 11.07 6.60 -8.54
C LEU A 40 10.20 5.70 -9.43
N LYS A 41 10.49 4.40 -9.47
CA LYS A 41 9.65 3.43 -10.19
C LYS A 41 8.24 3.37 -9.60
N GLN A 42 8.13 3.28 -8.27
CA GLN A 42 6.85 3.25 -7.59
C GLN A 42 6.03 4.53 -7.85
N ARG A 43 6.65 5.72 -7.83
CA ARG A 43 5.97 6.98 -8.17
C ARG A 43 5.41 6.97 -9.59
N ARG A 44 6.16 6.42 -10.56
CA ARG A 44 5.72 6.32 -11.95
C ARG A 44 4.55 5.34 -12.14
N GLU A 45 4.56 4.22 -11.43
CA GLU A 45 3.54 3.17 -11.58
C GLU A 45 2.24 3.48 -10.83
N THR A 46 2.33 3.99 -9.60
CA THR A 46 1.18 4.16 -8.71
C THR A 46 0.79 5.61 -8.47
N GLY A 47 1.53 6.58 -9.02
CA GLY A 47 1.34 8.02 -8.75
C GLY A 47 1.71 8.46 -7.33
N ASN A 48 1.99 7.51 -6.43
CA ASN A 48 2.32 7.74 -5.03
C ASN A 48 3.39 6.76 -4.52
N VAL A 49 4.05 7.10 -3.41
CA VAL A 49 5.13 6.32 -2.78
C VAL A 49 4.78 5.91 -1.34
N LEU A 50 3.48 5.96 -1.01
CA LEU A 50 2.96 5.39 0.21
C LEU A 50 3.41 3.93 0.37
N PRO A 51 3.67 3.47 1.61
CA PRO A 51 3.76 2.05 1.88
C PRO A 51 2.54 1.34 1.29
N ARG A 52 2.80 0.31 0.46
CA ARG A 52 1.70 -0.54 0.00
C ARG A 52 1.02 -1.13 1.24
N PRO A 53 -0.32 -1.15 1.29
CA PRO A 53 -1.01 -1.89 2.34
C PRO A 53 -0.49 -3.32 2.33
N ILE A 54 -0.10 -3.83 3.49
CA ILE A 54 0.24 -5.25 3.62
C ILE A 54 -1.09 -5.98 3.42
N PRO A 55 -1.27 -6.76 2.35
CA PRO A 55 -2.49 -7.53 2.19
C PRO A 55 -2.56 -8.49 3.37
N GLY A 56 -3.51 -8.25 4.27
CA GLY A 56 -3.78 -9.17 5.37
C GLY A 56 -4.11 -10.56 4.81
N ARG A 57 -3.88 -11.60 5.61
CA ARG A 57 -4.31 -12.96 5.22
C ARG A 57 -5.84 -12.94 4.99
N PRO A 58 -6.33 -13.42 3.84
CA PRO A 58 -7.77 -13.47 3.62
C PRO A 58 -8.43 -14.34 4.71
N PRO A 59 -9.51 -13.86 5.36
CA PRO A 59 -10.18 -14.62 6.40
C PRO A 59 -10.78 -15.90 5.84
N ARG A 60 -10.37 -17.07 6.37
CA ARG A 60 -10.79 -18.40 5.90
C ARG A 60 -12.31 -18.59 5.84
N LYS A 61 -13.06 -17.93 6.73
CA LYS A 61 -14.51 -18.10 6.87
C LYS A 61 -15.34 -17.20 5.95
N LYS A 62 -14.73 -16.21 5.25
CA LYS A 62 -15.50 -15.21 4.51
C LYS A 62 -16.26 -15.81 3.32
N ALA A 63 -15.64 -16.72 2.59
CA ALA A 63 -16.28 -17.35 1.44
C ALA A 63 -17.46 -18.24 1.84
N ALA A 64 -17.26 -19.10 2.85
CA ALA A 64 -18.33 -19.98 3.35
C ALA A 64 -19.50 -19.20 3.97
N LEU A 65 -19.20 -18.12 4.71
CA LEU A 65 -20.23 -17.26 5.29
C LEU A 65 -21.00 -16.48 4.22
N GLN A 66 -20.35 -16.03 3.13
CA GLN A 66 -21.02 -15.36 2.02
C GLN A 66 -22.01 -16.26 1.29
N ILE A 67 -21.67 -17.55 1.10
CA ILE A 67 -22.56 -18.53 0.49
C ILE A 67 -23.80 -18.74 1.37
N GLY A 68 -23.60 -19.03 2.67
CA GLY A 68 -24.72 -19.26 3.59
C GLY A 68 -25.62 -18.04 3.78
N VAL A 69 -25.07 -16.82 3.71
CA VAL A 69 -25.87 -15.58 3.77
C VAL A 69 -26.72 -15.39 2.50
N GLN A 70 -26.19 -15.73 1.32
CA GLN A 70 -26.98 -15.66 0.08
C GLN A 70 -28.11 -16.69 0.09
N GLU A 71 -27.84 -17.92 0.50
CA GLU A 71 -28.85 -18.98 0.62
C GLU A 71 -29.96 -18.59 1.60
N LEU A 72 -29.60 -17.96 2.73
CA LEU A 72 -30.57 -17.47 3.71
C LEU A 72 -31.43 -16.32 3.15
N LEU A 73 -30.85 -15.45 2.31
CA LEU A 73 -31.53 -14.31 1.70
C LEU A 73 -32.53 -14.75 0.62
N GLU A 74 -32.18 -15.77 -0.18
CA GLU A 74 -33.09 -16.41 -1.15
C GLU A 74 -34.23 -17.16 -0.44
N ALA A 75 -33.94 -17.82 0.69
CA ALA A 75 -34.93 -18.56 1.47
C ALA A 75 -35.88 -17.64 2.27
N HIS A 76 -35.42 -16.44 2.62
CA HIS A 76 -36.18 -15.48 3.45
C HIS A 76 -36.05 -14.05 2.90
N PRO A 77 -36.79 -13.70 1.83
CA PRO A 77 -36.73 -12.36 1.22
C PRO A 77 -37.17 -11.23 2.16
N GLU A 78 -38.03 -11.53 3.14
CA GLU A 78 -38.51 -10.60 4.18
C GLU A 78 -37.42 -10.20 5.20
N ALA A 79 -36.30 -10.94 5.28
CA ALA A 79 -35.20 -10.65 6.22
C ALA A 79 -34.26 -9.51 5.74
N SER A 80 -34.60 -8.84 4.64
CA SER A 80 -33.80 -7.76 4.04
C SER A 80 -33.93 -6.41 4.76
N GLN A 81 -34.72 -6.29 5.82
CA GLN A 81 -34.92 -5.02 6.52
C GLN A 81 -33.76 -4.70 7.46
N ARG A 82 -32.95 -3.72 7.06
CA ARG A 82 -32.05 -2.97 7.93
C ARG A 82 -32.86 -1.87 8.62
N GLU A 83 -32.91 -1.89 9.95
CA GLU A 83 -32.99 -0.66 10.77
C GLU A 83 -31.58 -0.27 11.22
#